data_AF-A0A060CH78-F1
#
_entry.id   AF-A0A060CH78-F1
#
_cell.length_a   1.000
_cell.length_b   1.000
_cell.length_c   1.000
_cell.angle_alpha   90.00
_cell.angle_beta   90.00
_cell.angle_gamma   90.00
#
_symmetry.space_group_name_H-M   'P 1'
#
loop_
_entity.id
_entity.type
_entity.pdbx_description
1 polymer ?
#
loop_
_entity_poly.entity_id
_entity_poly.type
_entity_poly.pdbx_seq_one_letter_code
_entity_poly.pdbx_strand_id
1 'polypeptide(L)' 'PGQQFGRWESCVRADPGSLHALLLMWPVEENFPEGGEIDWMENMSSDRQKTDFFLHYGEDNQQENGDSSTTPRSGRR' A
#
# COMPACT_ATOMS: atom_id res chain seq x y z
N PRO A 1 0.61 9.28 20.03
CA PRO A 1 -0.35 10.18 19.35
C PRO A 1 -0.48 9.72 17.89
N GLY A 2 -1.69 9.74 17.33
CA GLY A 2 -1.96 9.43 15.93
C GLY A 2 -2.89 10.46 15.32
N GLN A 3 -3.20 10.29 14.04
CA GLN A 3 -4.06 11.20 13.29
C GLN A 3 -5.32 10.45 12.83
N GLN A 4 -6.48 10.88 13.33
CA GLN A 4 -7.78 10.39 12.87
C GLN A 4 -8.30 11.34 11.78
N PHE A 5 -8.48 10.81 10.58
CA PHE A 5 -8.85 11.55 9.36
C PHE A 5 -7.79 12.52 8.83
N GLY A 6 -7.93 12.91 7.56
CA GLY A 6 -7.04 13.85 6.90
C GLY A 6 -6.71 13.41 5.47
N ARG A 7 -5.85 14.19 4.81
CA ARG A 7 -5.24 13.83 3.53
C ARG A 7 -3.78 13.50 3.76
N TRP A 8 -3.36 12.34 3.27
CA TRP A 8 -1.95 11.96 3.24
C TRP A 8 -1.47 11.96 1.80
N GLU A 9 -0.26 12.41 1.57
CA GLU A 9 0.35 12.42 0.26
C GLU A 9 1.82 12.08 0.42
N SER A 10 2.33 11.25 -0.48
CA SER A 10 3.75 10.91 -0.54
C SER A 10 4.19 10.91 -1.99
N CYS A 11 5.42 11.36 -2.22
CA CYS A 11 6.09 11.23 -3.52
C CYS A 11 7.30 10.34 -3.29
N VAL A 12 7.17 9.07 -3.66
CA VAL A 12 8.18 8.04 -3.44
C VAL A 12 8.57 7.35 -4.73
N ARG A 13 9.76 6.77 -4.75
CA ARG A 13 10.21 5.82 -5.77
C ARG A 13 10.70 4.57 -5.06
N ALA A 14 10.10 3.42 -5.36
CA ALA A 14 10.65 2.14 -4.94
C ALA A 14 11.68 1.66 -5.96
N ASP A 15 12.84 1.21 -5.49
CA ASP A 15 13.83 0.59 -6.36
C ASP A 15 13.44 -0.87 -6.65
N PRO A 16 13.82 -1.43 -7.83
CA PRO A 16 13.61 -2.83 -8.13
C PRO A 16 14.27 -3.75 -7.10
N GLY A 17 13.62 -4.87 -6.77
CA GLY A 17 14.13 -5.81 -5.78
C GLY A 17 13.13 -6.87 -5.38
N SER A 18 13.58 -7.85 -4.61
CA SER A 18 12.73 -8.98 -4.17
C SER A 18 11.88 -8.67 -2.93
N LEU A 19 12.17 -7.60 -2.21
CA LEU A 19 11.37 -7.16 -1.06
C LEU A 19 10.14 -6.39 -1.52
N HIS A 20 9.06 -6.43 -0.75
CA HIS A 20 7.91 -5.57 -1.00
C HIS A 20 8.26 -4.13 -0.57
N ALA A 21 7.85 -3.14 -1.36
CA ALA A 21 7.91 -1.74 -0.94
C ALA A 21 6.52 -1.32 -0.46
N LEU A 22 6.41 -0.86 0.79
CA LEU A 22 5.14 -0.55 1.45
C LEU A 22 5.06 0.92 1.91
N LEU A 23 3.88 1.50 1.73
CA LEU A 23 3.38 2.64 2.49
C LEU A 23 2.03 2.25 3.08
N LEU A 24 1.96 2.18 4.40
CA LEU A 24 0.77 1.77 5.13
C LEU A 24 0.43 2.74 6.25
N MET A 25 -0.84 2.75 6.64
CA MET A 25 -1.33 3.40 7.85
C MET A 25 -1.71 2.33 8.85
N TRP A 26 -1.05 2.39 10.00
CA TRP A 26 -1.26 1.46 11.10
C TRP A 26 -2.01 2.13 12.25
N PRO A 27 -3.03 1.49 12.84
CA PRO A 27 -3.79 2.07 13.94
C PRO A 27 -2.94 2.16 15.21
N VAL A 28 -3.13 3.25 15.97
CA VAL A 28 -2.43 3.47 17.25
C VAL A 28 -2.74 2.39 18.29
N GLU A 29 -3.88 1.71 18.15
CA GLU A 29 -4.31 0.66 19.08
C GLU A 29 -3.55 -0.66 18.90
N GLU A 30 -2.80 -0.83 17.80
CA GLU A 30 -1.89 -1.97 17.58
C GLU A 30 -2.60 -3.35 17.68
N ASN A 31 -3.90 -3.40 17.37
CA ASN A 31 -4.77 -4.55 17.57
C ASN A 31 -5.25 -5.16 16.24
N PHE A 32 -4.36 -5.29 15.26
CA PHE A 32 -4.69 -5.94 14.00
C PHE A 32 -5.24 -7.37 14.21
N PRO A 33 -6.30 -7.80 13.48
CA PRO A 33 -6.97 -7.09 12.39
C PRO A 33 -8.14 -6.19 12.81
N GLU A 34 -8.56 -6.23 14.08
CA GLU A 34 -9.74 -5.51 14.57
C GLU A 34 -9.63 -4.00 14.34
N GLY A 35 -8.45 -3.41 14.63
CA GLY A 35 -8.15 -2.01 14.37
C GLY A 35 -7.98 -1.63 12.89
N GLY A 36 -7.92 -2.64 12.01
CA GLY A 36 -7.71 -2.51 10.58
C GLY A 36 -6.27 -2.14 10.17
N GLU A 37 -6.07 -2.03 8.86
CA GLU A 37 -4.84 -1.57 8.22
C GLU A 37 -5.20 -1.02 6.83
N ILE A 38 -4.49 0.03 6.41
CA ILE A 38 -4.62 0.58 5.06
C ILE A 38 -3.25 0.57 4.39
N ASP A 39 -3.04 -0.37 3.48
CA ASP A 39 -1.88 -0.41 2.60
C ASP A 39 -2.14 0.50 1.42
N TRP A 40 -1.74 1.77 1.56
CA TRP A 40 -1.90 2.78 0.52
C TRP A 40 -1.14 2.39 -0.75
N MET A 41 0.06 1.84 -0.59
CA MET A 41 0.90 1.35 -1.67
C MET A 41 1.62 0.09 -1.20
N GLU A 42 1.34 -1.03 -1.85
CA GLU A 42 2.16 -2.22 -1.76
C GLU A 42 2.65 -2.62 -3.17
N ASN A 43 3.97 -2.57 -3.38
CA ASN A 43 4.59 -3.03 -4.61
C ASN A 43 5.22 -4.40 -4.37
N MET A 44 4.45 -5.45 -4.63
CA MET A 44 4.93 -6.84 -4.59
C MET A 44 5.80 -7.17 -5.81
N SER A 45 5.49 -6.58 -6.98
CA SER A 45 6.25 -6.82 -8.20
C SER A 45 7.67 -6.29 -8.07
N SER A 46 8.66 -7.11 -8.44
CA SER A 46 10.07 -6.76 -8.32
C SER A 46 10.52 -5.64 -9.27
N ASP A 47 9.77 -5.39 -10.34
CA ASP A 47 10.04 -4.32 -11.32
C ASP A 47 9.37 -2.98 -10.98
N ARG A 48 8.55 -2.97 -9.91
CA ARG A 48 7.79 -1.81 -9.42
C ARG A 48 6.82 -1.19 -10.43
N GLN A 49 6.40 -1.94 -11.45
CA GLN A 49 5.43 -1.46 -12.47
C GLN A 49 3.97 -1.68 -12.07
N LYS A 50 3.72 -2.36 -10.94
CA LYS A 50 2.41 -2.57 -10.33
C LYS A 50 2.43 -2.06 -8.90
N THR A 51 1.40 -1.30 -8.52
CA THR A 51 1.12 -0.88 -7.14
C THR A 51 -0.26 -1.39 -6.76
N ASP A 52 -0.32 -2.15 -5.68
CA ASP A 52 -1.53 -2.69 -5.08
C ASP A 52 -1.96 -1.83 -3.88
N PHE A 53 -3.26 -1.82 -3.61
CA PHE A 53 -3.91 -1.21 -2.46
C PHE A 53 -4.69 -2.29 -1.70
N PHE A 54 -4.58 -2.30 -0.37
CA PHE A 54 -5.37 -3.17 0.50
C PHE A 54 -6.00 -2.38 1.65
N LEU A 55 -7.26 -2.73 1.96
CA LEU A 55 -7.97 -2.31 3.16
C LEU A 55 -8.28 -3.57 3.97
N HIS A 56 -7.69 -3.67 5.15
CA HIS A 56 -7.97 -4.71 6.13
C HIS A 56 -8.93 -4.17 7.20
N TYR A 57 -9.98 -4.92 7.52
CA TYR A 57 -10.97 -4.49 8.52
C TYR A 57 -11.70 -5.65 9.21
N GLY A 58 -12.18 -5.36 10.42
CA GLY A 58 -12.94 -6.31 11.24
C GLY A 58 -12.09 -7.41 11.86
N GLU A 59 -12.65 -8.07 12.87
CA GLU A 59 -11.97 -9.13 13.64
C GLU A 59 -11.53 -10.33 12.78
N ASP A 60 -12.25 -10.58 11.68
CA ASP A 60 -11.96 -11.68 10.75
C ASP A 60 -10.96 -11.30 9.63
N ASN A 61 -10.36 -10.10 9.66
CA ASN A 61 -9.46 -9.59 8.62
C ASN A 61 -10.08 -9.61 7.22
N GLN A 62 -11.29 -9.06 7.10
CA GLN A 62 -11.91 -8.85 5.79
C GLN A 62 -11.05 -7.89 4.97
N GLN A 63 -10.99 -8.13 3.66
CA GLN A 63 -10.11 -7.40 2.76
C GLN A 63 -10.86 -6.90 1.55
N GLU A 64 -10.63 -5.62 1.22
CA GLU A 64 -10.94 -5.03 -0.08
C GLU A 64 -9.63 -4.61 -0.72
N ASN A 65 -9.50 -4.82 -2.03
CA ASN A 65 -8.25 -4.55 -2.73
C ASN A 65 -8.46 -3.96 -4.12
N GLY A 66 -7.41 -3.31 -4.62
CA GLY A 66 -7.35 -2.79 -5.97
C GLY A 66 -5.90 -2.68 -6.42
N ASP A 67 -5.67 -2.51 -7.72
CA ASP A 67 -4.33 -2.29 -8.23
C ASP A 67 -4.30 -1.29 -9.37
N SER A 68 -3.12 -0.73 -9.57
CA SER A 68 -2.79 0.03 -10.77
C SER A 68 -1.48 -0.49 -11.34
N SER A 69 -1.50 -0.73 -12.64
CA SER A 69 -0.33 -1.15 -13.40
C SER A 69 0.01 -0.08 -14.41
N THR A 70 1.27 0.33 -14.46
CA THR A 70 1.79 1.14 -15.56
C THR A 70 2.35 0.21 -16.62
N THR A 71 1.77 0.24 -17.82
CA THR A 71 2.43 -0.33 -18.99
C THR A 71 3.65 0.54 -19.29
N PRO A 72 4.88 -0.02 -19.33
CA PRO A 72 6.05 0.75 -19.73
C PRO A 72 5.80 1.31 -21.13
N ARG A 73 5.83 2.64 -21.26
CA ARG A 73 5.65 3.28 -22.56
C ARG A 73 6.82 2.85 -23.43
N SER A 74 6.56 2.11 -24.51
CA SER A 74 7.61 1.70 -25.44
C SER A 74 8.24 2.95 -26.07
N GLY A 75 9.42 3.34 -25.59
CA GLY A 75 10.23 4.39 -26.20
C GLY A 75 10.17 5.74 -25.48
N ARG A 76 11.18 6.00 -24.64
CA ARG A 76 12.23 6.99 -24.92
C ARG A 76 13.42 6.67 -24.02
N ARG A 77 14.60 6.59 -24.67
CA ARG A 77 15.91 6.60 -24.01
C ARG A 77 16.18 7.98 -23.43
#